data_AF-A0A1V4W6H9-F1
#
_entry.id   AF-A0A1V4W6H9-F1
#
_cell.length_a   1.000
_cell.length_b   1.000
_cell.length_c   1.000
_cell.angle_alpha   90.00
_cell.angle_beta   90.00
_cell.angle_gamma   90.00
#
_symmetry.space_group_name_H-M   'P 1'
#
loop_
_entity.id
_entity.type
_entity.pdbx_description
1 polymer ?
#
loop_
_entity_poly.entity_id
_entity_poly.type
_entity_poly.pdbx_seq_one_letter_code
_entity_poly.pdbx_strand_id
1 'polypeptide(L)'
;MLGAIVGDIIGSRFEFNNHRSKDFDLFDDGCFATDDSIMTFAVAKAIMEATKVKNPDSQGYDHDFHALLSDLTVKYMQEIGRKYPNCGFGVMFYRWIFSDSPEPYNSFGNGAAMRVSAAGFAAADEWAAEQLAETVTAVTHNHEEGIKGATATAVAIYFARKGATKGEIRERIVRDFYPLDFKINDIRASYHFNETCQETVPQAIECFLESTSFEDAIRTAISLGGDSDTIAAITGAIADAYYGVPDDIKVKALSYLDEELLAIYNDWQEFAPSNDEQFRVLTKYIGKLTDRTMIDDHLVNYMAYFPFTEFEAEWIGSEFAHPQYGEILASMGLELKINQIADQDVSNLDAEQVLALITAAFRHDHFNEGVLVEYFRVGAMLKWLKRLKDIDWQKHPRSITEVELQLGGMGGYDTYRVLITDNKAIFSMDILNYGDSEGSTGEKENIVAIRHALEELHFEYWLSDYPQEGEMLVCDGEQWSLTVKYDDGTELNIGGDNTYPEKWNDLLDFFGIDYEDLEDE
;
A
#
# COMPACT_ATOMS: atom_id res chain seq x y z
N MET A 1 -0.59 -7.72 -6.98
CA MET A 1 -1.15 -9.06 -7.26
C MET A 1 -0.08 -9.99 -7.83
N LEU A 2 0.79 -9.51 -8.74
CA LEU A 2 1.83 -10.31 -9.37
C LEU A 2 2.77 -10.98 -8.36
N GLY A 3 3.06 -10.32 -7.24
CA GLY A 3 3.91 -10.92 -6.22
C GLY A 3 3.39 -12.23 -5.63
N ALA A 4 2.06 -12.39 -5.54
CA ALA A 4 1.46 -13.67 -5.13
C ALA A 4 1.80 -14.78 -6.13
N ILE A 5 1.65 -14.47 -7.42
CA ILE A 5 1.94 -15.38 -8.53
C ILE A 5 3.42 -15.75 -8.57
N VAL A 6 4.31 -14.77 -8.37
CA VAL A 6 5.76 -14.99 -8.29
C VAL A 6 6.11 -15.91 -7.12
N GLY A 7 5.56 -15.62 -5.94
CA GLY A 7 5.81 -16.41 -4.73
C GLY A 7 5.37 -17.87 -4.89
N ASP A 8 4.16 -18.08 -5.40
CA ASP A 8 3.63 -19.40 -5.74
C ASP A 8 4.56 -20.13 -6.72
N ILE A 9 4.83 -19.55 -7.90
CA ILE A 9 5.66 -20.18 -8.93
C ILE A 9 7.01 -20.63 -8.36
N ILE A 10 7.69 -19.77 -7.60
CA ILE A 10 9.00 -20.05 -7.01
C ILE A 10 8.88 -21.12 -5.90
N GLY A 11 7.82 -21.07 -5.11
CA GLY A 11 7.58 -21.97 -3.97
C GLY A 11 7.10 -23.36 -4.34
N SER A 12 6.45 -23.52 -5.49
CA SER A 12 5.84 -24.78 -5.96
C SER A 12 6.79 -25.99 -5.91
N ARG A 13 8.07 -25.79 -6.21
CA ARG A 13 9.08 -26.87 -6.19
C ARG A 13 9.61 -27.21 -4.78
N PHE A 14 9.28 -26.41 -3.77
CA PHE A 14 9.80 -26.55 -2.40
C PHE A 14 8.77 -27.03 -1.38
N GLU A 15 7.47 -27.02 -1.71
CA GLU A 15 6.35 -27.41 -0.83
C GLU A 15 6.62 -28.76 -0.12
N PHE A 16 6.98 -29.80 -0.88
CA PHE A 16 7.30 -31.14 -0.34
C PHE A 16 8.80 -31.44 -0.23
N ASN A 17 9.65 -30.46 -0.55
CA ASN A 17 11.10 -30.58 -0.51
C ASN A 17 11.73 -29.28 -0.02
N ASN A 18 11.39 -28.91 1.22
CA ASN A 18 11.72 -27.60 1.78
C ASN A 18 13.22 -27.29 1.71
N HIS A 19 13.54 -26.04 1.40
CA HIS A 19 14.90 -25.53 1.34
C HIS A 19 15.14 -24.54 2.47
N ARG A 20 15.90 -24.93 3.50
CA ARG A 20 16.07 -24.14 4.74
C ARG A 20 17.18 -23.09 4.65
N SER A 21 17.33 -22.44 3.49
CA SER A 21 18.34 -21.41 3.21
C SER A 21 17.78 -20.37 2.23
N LYS A 22 18.30 -19.14 2.28
CA LYS A 22 17.98 -18.10 1.28
C LYS A 22 18.74 -18.28 -0.04
N ASP A 23 19.76 -19.13 -0.08
CA ASP A 23 20.63 -19.35 -1.24
C ASP A 23 20.04 -20.40 -2.19
N PHE A 24 19.39 -19.95 -3.27
CA PHE A 24 18.80 -20.78 -4.32
C PHE A 24 18.51 -19.93 -5.58
N ASP A 25 18.42 -20.53 -6.77
CA ASP A 25 18.01 -19.81 -7.98
C ASP A 25 16.50 -19.53 -7.93
N LEU A 26 16.00 -18.31 -8.13
CA LEU A 26 14.55 -18.06 -7.99
C LEU A 26 13.70 -18.92 -8.93
N PHE A 27 14.09 -19.01 -10.20
CA PHE A 27 13.33 -19.71 -11.24
C PHE A 27 14.11 -20.91 -11.80
N ASP A 28 13.40 -21.98 -12.12
CA ASP A 28 13.94 -23.21 -12.70
C ASP A 28 12.85 -23.94 -13.52
N ASP A 29 13.22 -25.00 -14.26
CA ASP A 29 12.30 -25.81 -15.07
C ASP A 29 11.25 -26.54 -14.21
N GLY A 30 11.52 -26.73 -12.92
CA GLY A 30 10.58 -27.32 -11.96
C GLY A 30 9.52 -26.37 -11.38
N CYS A 31 9.56 -25.08 -11.70
CA CYS A 31 8.60 -24.09 -11.20
C CYS A 31 7.32 -24.11 -12.04
N PHE A 32 6.16 -23.94 -11.42
CA PHE A 32 4.87 -23.81 -12.09
C PHE A 32 3.87 -23.08 -11.20
N ALA A 33 2.84 -22.47 -11.80
CA ALA A 33 1.74 -21.86 -11.06
C ALA A 33 0.82 -22.95 -10.47
N THR A 34 0.50 -22.86 -9.18
CA THR A 34 -0.37 -23.79 -8.45
C THR A 34 -1.78 -23.21 -8.29
N ASP A 35 -2.64 -23.86 -7.49
CA ASP A 35 -3.96 -23.32 -7.18
C ASP A 35 -3.93 -21.94 -6.53
N ASP A 36 -2.84 -21.53 -5.89
CA ASP A 36 -2.65 -20.19 -5.33
C ASP A 36 -2.78 -19.12 -6.42
N SER A 37 -2.03 -19.28 -7.51
CA SER A 37 -2.12 -18.40 -8.68
C SER A 37 -3.45 -18.51 -9.39
N ILE A 38 -3.92 -19.74 -9.66
CA ILE A 38 -5.16 -19.96 -10.42
C ILE A 38 -6.35 -19.33 -9.68
N MET A 39 -6.42 -19.49 -8.36
CA MET A 39 -7.50 -18.91 -7.55
C MET A 39 -7.32 -17.40 -7.34
N THR A 40 -6.09 -16.90 -7.26
CA THR A 40 -5.83 -15.45 -7.27
C THR A 40 -6.40 -14.80 -8.53
N PHE A 41 -6.13 -15.37 -9.71
CA PHE A 41 -6.70 -14.87 -10.97
C PHE A 41 -8.22 -14.99 -11.02
N ALA A 42 -8.80 -16.08 -10.49
CA ALA A 42 -10.25 -16.24 -10.44
C ALA A 42 -10.94 -15.18 -9.55
N VAL A 43 -10.37 -14.91 -8.37
CA VAL A 43 -10.86 -13.86 -7.46
C VAL A 43 -10.69 -12.47 -8.09
N ALA A 44 -9.55 -12.19 -8.72
CA ALA A 44 -9.32 -10.96 -9.47
C ALA A 44 -10.39 -10.74 -10.55
N LYS A 45 -10.69 -11.78 -11.33
CA LYS A 45 -11.74 -11.74 -12.36
C LYS A 45 -13.12 -11.49 -11.76
N ALA A 46 -13.45 -12.11 -10.64
CA ALA A 46 -14.73 -11.89 -9.96
C ALA A 46 -14.89 -10.44 -9.49
N ILE A 47 -13.85 -9.85 -8.90
CA ILE A 47 -13.84 -8.44 -8.46
C ILE A 47 -14.02 -7.52 -9.67
N MET A 48 -13.23 -7.69 -10.74
CA MET A 48 -13.33 -6.87 -11.95
C MET A 48 -14.73 -6.91 -12.56
N GLU A 49 -15.33 -8.09 -12.69
CA GLU A 49 -16.65 -8.25 -13.30
C GLU A 49 -17.77 -7.74 -12.38
N ALA A 50 -17.63 -7.87 -11.06
CA ALA A 50 -18.56 -7.26 -10.11
C ALA A 50 -18.54 -5.73 -10.22
N THR A 51 -17.35 -5.12 -10.23
CA THR A 51 -17.17 -3.66 -10.34
C THR A 51 -17.67 -3.11 -11.67
N LYS A 52 -17.50 -3.83 -12.80
CA LYS A 52 -18.05 -3.44 -14.10
C LYS A 52 -19.59 -3.38 -14.09
N VAL A 53 -20.24 -4.31 -13.37
CA VAL A 53 -21.71 -4.37 -13.28
C VAL A 53 -22.24 -3.36 -12.28
N LYS A 54 -21.57 -3.22 -11.14
CA LYS A 54 -21.96 -2.32 -10.06
C LYS A 54 -20.74 -1.57 -9.54
N ASN A 55 -20.62 -0.32 -9.97
CA ASN A 55 -19.53 0.54 -9.57
C ASN A 55 -19.74 1.07 -8.13
N PRO A 56 -18.79 0.83 -7.19
CA PRO A 56 -18.92 1.24 -5.79
C PRO A 56 -18.75 2.76 -5.53
N ASP A 57 -18.40 3.58 -6.54
CA ASP A 57 -18.00 5.00 -6.46
C ASP A 57 -18.76 5.96 -5.50
N SER A 58 -20.00 5.69 -5.08
CA SER A 58 -20.77 6.64 -4.23
C SER A 58 -21.61 6.02 -3.12
N GLN A 59 -21.83 4.71 -3.14
CA GLN A 59 -22.59 4.00 -2.09
C GLN A 59 -21.75 2.93 -1.39
N GLY A 60 -20.47 2.84 -1.73
CA GLY A 60 -19.56 1.83 -1.24
C GLY A 60 -19.93 0.42 -1.72
N TYR A 61 -19.35 -0.57 -1.07
CA TYR A 61 -19.63 -1.98 -1.29
C TYR A 61 -20.91 -2.36 -0.54
N ASP A 62 -22.06 -2.09 -1.16
CA ASP A 62 -23.36 -2.41 -0.55
C ASP A 62 -23.69 -3.93 -0.58
N HIS A 63 -24.80 -4.30 0.06
CA HIS A 63 -25.23 -5.69 0.18
C HIS A 63 -25.37 -6.39 -1.19
N ASP A 64 -25.92 -5.70 -2.19
CA ASP A 64 -26.14 -6.26 -3.52
C ASP A 64 -24.81 -6.45 -4.27
N PHE A 65 -23.83 -5.55 -4.07
CA PHE A 65 -22.48 -5.73 -4.61
C PHE A 65 -21.85 -7.00 -4.04
N HIS A 66 -21.92 -7.18 -2.71
CA HIS A 66 -21.36 -8.36 -2.05
C HIS A 66 -22.06 -9.66 -2.46
N ALA A 67 -23.39 -9.64 -2.63
CA ALA A 67 -24.13 -10.77 -3.16
C ALA A 67 -23.67 -11.14 -4.59
N LEU A 68 -23.54 -10.14 -5.47
CA LEU A 68 -23.03 -10.35 -6.83
C LEU A 68 -21.58 -10.87 -6.83
N LEU A 69 -20.70 -10.28 -6.02
CA LEU A 69 -19.31 -10.69 -5.91
C LEU A 69 -19.20 -12.14 -5.41
N SER A 70 -20.00 -12.53 -4.42
CA SER A 70 -20.08 -13.92 -3.94
C SER A 70 -20.43 -14.87 -5.10
N ASP A 71 -21.49 -14.59 -5.85
CA ASP A 71 -21.93 -15.41 -6.98
C ASP A 71 -20.87 -15.51 -8.08
N LEU A 72 -20.24 -14.38 -8.44
CA LEU A 72 -19.18 -14.33 -9.44
C LEU A 72 -17.91 -15.03 -8.97
N THR A 73 -17.60 -14.97 -7.68
CA THR A 73 -16.46 -15.68 -7.09
C THR A 73 -16.66 -17.19 -7.23
N VAL A 74 -17.84 -17.72 -6.88
CA VAL A 74 -18.17 -19.14 -7.09
C VAL A 74 -18.01 -19.53 -8.56
N LYS A 75 -18.62 -18.73 -9.45
CA LYS A 75 -18.60 -18.97 -10.90
C LYS A 75 -17.16 -19.03 -11.44
N TYR A 76 -16.35 -17.99 -11.22
CA TYR A 76 -15.03 -17.91 -11.83
C TYR A 76 -14.01 -18.87 -11.20
N MET A 77 -14.09 -19.12 -9.89
CA MET A 77 -13.24 -20.12 -9.26
C MET A 77 -13.52 -21.53 -9.82
N GLN A 78 -14.78 -21.91 -10.03
CA GLN A 78 -15.10 -23.19 -10.67
C GLN A 78 -14.74 -23.18 -12.17
N GLU A 79 -15.10 -22.14 -12.92
CA GLU A 79 -14.88 -22.07 -14.37
C GLU A 79 -13.40 -22.15 -14.74
N ILE A 80 -12.55 -21.38 -14.04
CA ILE A 80 -11.12 -21.37 -14.27
C ILE A 80 -10.48 -22.60 -13.62
N GLY A 81 -10.77 -22.88 -12.35
CA GLY A 81 -10.16 -24.01 -11.62
C GLY A 81 -10.38 -25.38 -12.27
N ARG A 82 -11.54 -25.61 -12.90
CA ARG A 82 -11.82 -26.86 -13.63
C ARG A 82 -10.90 -27.10 -14.83
N LYS A 83 -10.28 -26.05 -15.37
CA LYS A 83 -9.31 -26.15 -16.49
C LYS A 83 -7.93 -26.58 -16.00
N TYR A 84 -7.65 -26.43 -14.70
CA TYR A 84 -6.38 -26.78 -14.05
C TYR A 84 -6.59 -27.85 -12.96
N PRO A 85 -7.08 -29.07 -13.28
CA PRO A 85 -7.42 -30.07 -12.27
C PRO A 85 -6.22 -30.59 -11.46
N ASN A 86 -4.99 -30.42 -11.95
CA ASN A 86 -3.77 -30.96 -11.35
C ASN A 86 -2.83 -29.87 -10.83
N CYS A 87 -3.37 -28.74 -10.36
CA CYS A 87 -2.56 -27.61 -9.92
C CYS A 87 -2.31 -27.52 -8.40
N GLY A 88 -2.79 -28.47 -7.58
CA GLY A 88 -2.46 -28.49 -6.15
C GLY A 88 -3.66 -28.58 -5.19
N PHE A 89 -4.90 -28.44 -5.69
CA PHE A 89 -6.08 -28.37 -4.82
C PHE A 89 -6.14 -29.43 -3.70
N GLY A 90 -6.27 -28.94 -2.46
CA GLY A 90 -6.61 -29.78 -1.32
C GLY A 90 -7.91 -30.58 -1.54
N VAL A 91 -8.03 -31.76 -0.93
CA VAL A 91 -9.09 -32.74 -1.24
C VAL A 91 -10.51 -32.18 -1.16
N MET A 92 -10.81 -31.39 -0.12
CA MET A 92 -12.14 -30.81 0.06
C MET A 92 -12.41 -29.71 -0.96
N PHE A 93 -11.38 -28.92 -1.27
CA PHE A 93 -11.48 -27.84 -2.24
C PHE A 93 -11.61 -28.36 -3.67
N TYR A 94 -10.88 -29.43 -4.03
CA TYR A 94 -11.07 -30.15 -5.29
C TYR A 94 -12.53 -30.59 -5.45
N ARG A 95 -13.13 -31.19 -4.41
CA ARG A 95 -14.56 -31.58 -4.46
C ARG A 95 -15.49 -30.39 -4.66
N TRP A 96 -15.18 -29.25 -4.04
CA TRP A 96 -15.94 -28.02 -4.21
C TRP A 96 -15.85 -27.49 -5.66
N ILE A 97 -14.64 -27.46 -6.25
CA ILE A 97 -14.41 -27.01 -7.64
C ILE A 97 -15.23 -27.83 -8.63
N PHE A 98 -15.28 -29.15 -8.46
CA PHE A 98 -15.97 -30.07 -9.38
C PHE A 98 -17.41 -30.42 -8.97
N SER A 99 -17.99 -29.72 -7.98
CA SER A 99 -19.40 -29.90 -7.59
C SER A 99 -20.34 -29.15 -8.53
N ASP A 100 -21.48 -29.76 -8.86
CA ASP A 100 -22.58 -29.08 -9.57
C ASP A 100 -23.32 -28.06 -8.68
N SER A 101 -23.19 -28.18 -7.36
CA SER A 101 -23.78 -27.28 -6.37
C SER A 101 -22.78 -27.11 -5.22
N PRO A 102 -21.76 -26.25 -5.40
CA PRO A 102 -20.75 -26.01 -4.38
C PRO A 102 -21.35 -25.25 -3.20
N GLU A 103 -21.01 -25.67 -1.97
CA GLU A 103 -21.40 -25.01 -0.73
C GLU A 103 -20.16 -24.77 0.14
N PRO A 104 -20.10 -23.66 0.91
CA PRO A 104 -19.06 -23.45 1.90
C PRO A 104 -18.98 -24.63 2.88
N TYR A 105 -17.77 -24.98 3.32
CA TYR A 105 -17.54 -26.21 4.11
C TYR A 105 -16.78 -25.96 5.42
N ASN A 106 -16.86 -24.74 5.96
CA ASN A 106 -16.34 -24.35 7.27
C ASN A 106 -14.84 -24.64 7.44
N SER A 107 -14.06 -24.40 6.39
CA SER A 107 -12.61 -24.57 6.42
C SER A 107 -11.90 -23.37 7.05
N PHE A 108 -10.86 -23.65 7.84
CA PHE A 108 -9.93 -22.68 8.45
C PHE A 108 -8.53 -22.74 7.81
N GLY A 109 -8.43 -23.36 6.63
CA GLY A 109 -7.17 -23.53 5.92
C GLY A 109 -6.66 -22.26 5.23
N ASN A 110 -5.35 -22.21 4.97
CA ASN A 110 -4.63 -21.15 4.26
C ASN A 110 -5.09 -20.95 2.80
N GLY A 111 -5.83 -21.91 2.25
CA GLY A 111 -6.67 -21.80 1.05
C GLY A 111 -7.56 -20.55 0.98
N ALA A 112 -7.87 -19.97 2.14
CA ALA A 112 -8.50 -18.66 2.27
C ALA A 112 -7.54 -17.51 1.91
N ALA A 113 -6.37 -17.44 2.55
CA ALA A 113 -5.46 -16.31 2.49
C ALA A 113 -4.60 -16.24 1.21
N MET A 114 -4.28 -17.38 0.59
CA MET A 114 -3.37 -17.44 -0.55
C MET A 114 -3.87 -16.71 -1.81
N ARG A 115 -5.19 -16.50 -1.91
CA ARG A 115 -5.87 -16.04 -3.13
C ARG A 115 -6.52 -14.66 -3.04
N VAL A 116 -6.46 -14.01 -1.89
CA VAL A 116 -7.20 -12.76 -1.62
C VAL A 116 -6.42 -11.49 -1.96
N SER A 117 -5.24 -11.63 -2.57
CA SER A 117 -4.40 -10.47 -2.88
C SER A 117 -5.14 -9.41 -3.70
N ALA A 118 -5.97 -9.83 -4.66
CA ALA A 118 -6.80 -8.92 -5.46
C ALA A 118 -7.73 -8.03 -4.61
N ALA A 119 -8.27 -8.53 -3.50
CA ALA A 119 -9.11 -7.74 -2.60
C ALA A 119 -8.33 -6.57 -1.97
N GLY A 120 -7.13 -6.82 -1.45
CA GLY A 120 -6.29 -5.78 -0.85
C GLY A 120 -5.79 -4.74 -1.86
N PHE A 121 -5.55 -5.14 -3.11
CA PHE A 121 -5.16 -4.23 -4.19
C PHE A 121 -6.32 -3.37 -4.69
N ALA A 122 -7.53 -3.93 -4.82
CA ALA A 122 -8.70 -3.24 -5.35
C ALA A 122 -9.41 -2.33 -4.33
N ALA A 123 -9.18 -2.54 -3.02
CA ALA A 123 -9.85 -1.81 -1.97
C ALA A 123 -9.56 -0.30 -2.00
N ALA A 124 -10.59 0.53 -1.88
CA ALA A 124 -10.44 1.99 -1.78
C ALA A 124 -9.92 2.42 -0.40
N ASP A 125 -10.47 1.80 0.64
CA ASP A 125 -10.18 2.01 2.06
C ASP A 125 -9.94 0.67 2.79
N GLU A 126 -9.62 0.75 4.08
CA GLU A 126 -9.36 -0.44 4.91
C GLU A 126 -10.62 -1.31 5.05
N TRP A 127 -11.79 -0.70 5.30
CA TRP A 127 -13.05 -1.43 5.45
C TRP A 127 -13.38 -2.24 4.19
N ALA A 128 -13.20 -1.64 3.02
CA ALA A 128 -13.33 -2.31 1.73
C ALA A 128 -12.39 -3.51 1.61
N ALA A 129 -11.14 -3.40 2.08
CA ALA A 129 -10.19 -4.51 2.06
C ALA A 129 -10.71 -5.69 2.90
N GLU A 130 -11.29 -5.41 4.07
CA GLU A 130 -11.88 -6.44 4.93
C GLU A 130 -13.11 -7.09 4.30
N GLN A 131 -14.05 -6.28 3.82
CA GLN A 131 -15.32 -6.77 3.29
C GLN A 131 -15.15 -7.54 1.97
N LEU A 132 -14.27 -7.08 1.09
CA LEU A 132 -13.94 -7.80 -0.14
C LEU A 132 -13.31 -9.15 0.20
N ALA A 133 -12.34 -9.18 1.11
CA ALA A 133 -11.66 -10.40 1.53
C ALA A 133 -12.64 -11.40 2.16
N GLU A 134 -13.52 -10.95 3.06
CA GLU A 134 -14.55 -11.80 3.67
C GLU A 134 -15.45 -12.42 2.61
N THR A 135 -15.97 -11.59 1.68
CA THR A 135 -16.93 -12.03 0.65
C THR A 135 -16.36 -13.11 -0.25
N VAL A 136 -15.14 -12.91 -0.77
CA VAL A 136 -14.52 -13.88 -1.70
C VAL A 136 -14.00 -15.14 -0.98
N THR A 137 -13.88 -15.09 0.34
CA THR A 137 -13.41 -16.21 1.17
C THR A 137 -14.56 -17.09 1.64
N ALA A 138 -15.66 -16.47 2.09
CA ALA A 138 -16.82 -17.12 2.69
C ALA A 138 -17.51 -18.15 1.77
N VAL A 139 -17.31 -18.05 0.45
CA VAL A 139 -17.80 -19.04 -0.54
C VAL A 139 -17.26 -20.46 -0.32
N THR A 140 -16.17 -20.61 0.44
CA THR A 140 -15.52 -21.90 0.75
C THR A 140 -15.10 -22.02 2.21
N HIS A 141 -14.46 -20.98 2.76
CA HIS A 141 -13.79 -20.93 4.06
C HIS A 141 -14.56 -19.99 4.99
N ASN A 142 -15.80 -20.33 5.32
CA ASN A 142 -16.66 -19.54 6.21
C ASN A 142 -16.42 -19.79 7.72
N HIS A 143 -15.28 -20.37 8.08
CA HIS A 143 -14.84 -20.46 9.47
C HIS A 143 -14.18 -19.13 9.87
N GLU A 144 -14.38 -18.67 11.12
CA GLU A 144 -13.85 -17.41 11.63
C GLU A 144 -12.34 -17.26 11.38
N GLU A 145 -11.54 -18.28 11.69
CA GLU A 145 -10.09 -18.29 11.42
C GLU A 145 -9.70 -18.22 9.93
N GLY A 146 -10.53 -18.79 9.03
CA GLY A 146 -10.30 -18.68 7.58
C GLY A 146 -10.53 -17.25 7.09
N ILE A 147 -11.65 -16.63 7.52
CA ILE A 147 -11.96 -15.23 7.24
C ILE A 147 -10.87 -14.32 7.83
N LYS A 148 -10.49 -14.54 9.09
CA LYS A 148 -9.44 -13.80 9.78
C LYS A 148 -8.10 -13.83 9.04
N GLY A 149 -7.68 -15.00 8.56
CA GLY A 149 -6.46 -15.15 7.76
C GLY A 149 -6.50 -14.40 6.43
N ALA A 150 -7.63 -14.49 5.72
CA ALA A 150 -7.85 -13.74 4.48
C ALA A 150 -7.84 -12.23 4.71
N THR A 151 -8.60 -11.75 5.70
CA THR A 151 -8.70 -10.34 6.04
C THR A 151 -7.35 -9.76 6.47
N ALA A 152 -6.59 -10.46 7.32
CA ALA A 152 -5.25 -10.02 7.72
C ALA A 152 -4.31 -9.81 6.51
N THR A 153 -4.34 -10.75 5.55
CA THR A 153 -3.55 -10.65 4.31
C THR A 153 -4.00 -9.46 3.45
N ALA A 154 -5.31 -9.29 3.23
CA ALA A 154 -5.83 -8.18 2.41
C ALA A 154 -5.55 -6.81 3.04
N VAL A 155 -5.68 -6.69 4.36
CA VAL A 155 -5.36 -5.47 5.12
C VAL A 155 -3.86 -5.16 5.04
N ALA A 156 -2.97 -6.14 5.23
CA ALA A 156 -1.52 -5.93 5.11
C ALA A 156 -1.15 -5.42 3.70
N ILE A 157 -1.76 -5.99 2.65
CA ILE A 157 -1.59 -5.54 1.26
C ILE A 157 -2.11 -4.12 1.07
N TYR A 158 -3.30 -3.80 1.60
CA TYR A 158 -3.88 -2.46 1.52
C TYR A 158 -2.95 -1.41 2.17
N PHE A 159 -2.49 -1.66 3.40
CA PHE A 159 -1.58 -0.75 4.11
C PHE A 159 -0.26 -0.56 3.36
N ALA A 160 0.35 -1.65 2.88
CA ALA A 160 1.55 -1.59 2.04
C ALA A 160 1.32 -0.71 0.79
N ARG A 161 0.21 -0.95 0.08
CA ARG A 161 -0.21 -0.15 -1.10
C ARG A 161 -0.65 1.27 -0.73
N LYS A 162 -0.83 1.62 0.55
CA LYS A 162 -1.08 3.01 1.00
C LYS A 162 0.17 3.68 1.57
N GLY A 163 1.33 3.02 1.46
CA GLY A 163 2.62 3.60 1.86
C GLY A 163 2.88 3.53 3.36
N ALA A 164 2.16 2.68 4.08
CA ALA A 164 2.46 2.41 5.49
C ALA A 164 3.87 1.82 5.64
N THR A 165 4.53 2.14 6.74
CA THR A 165 5.75 1.50 7.22
C THR A 165 5.47 0.07 7.67
N LYS A 166 6.51 -0.75 7.76
CA LYS A 166 6.43 -2.10 8.34
C LYS A 166 6.04 -2.05 9.81
N GLY A 167 6.47 -1.02 10.54
CA GLY A 167 6.01 -0.75 11.91
C GLY A 167 4.49 -0.64 11.98
N GLU A 168 3.90 0.25 11.18
CA GLU A 168 2.45 0.48 11.13
C GLU A 168 1.68 -0.78 10.68
N ILE A 169 2.18 -1.50 9.66
CA ILE A 169 1.59 -2.77 9.23
C ILE A 169 1.62 -3.79 10.38
N ARG A 170 2.76 -3.94 11.08
CA ARG A 170 2.89 -4.86 12.21
C ARG A 170 1.90 -4.50 13.32
N GLU A 171 1.83 -3.24 13.71
CA GLU A 171 0.94 -2.76 14.77
C GLU A 171 -0.52 -3.07 14.43
N ARG A 172 -0.94 -2.76 13.20
CA ARG A 172 -2.29 -3.06 12.71
C ARG A 172 -2.63 -4.55 12.77
N ILE A 173 -1.69 -5.40 12.35
CA ILE A 173 -1.90 -6.86 12.34
C ILE A 173 -1.92 -7.45 13.76
N VAL A 174 -1.03 -6.99 14.65
CA VAL A 174 -0.95 -7.45 16.03
C VAL A 174 -2.17 -7.05 16.85
N ARG A 175 -2.72 -5.85 16.60
CA ARG A 175 -3.88 -5.33 17.32
C ARG A 175 -5.12 -6.21 17.15
N ASP A 176 -5.44 -6.60 15.92
CA ASP A 176 -6.75 -7.18 15.59
C ASP A 176 -6.71 -8.61 15.01
N PHE A 177 -5.54 -9.09 14.55
CA PHE A 177 -5.44 -10.38 13.87
C PHE A 177 -4.52 -11.37 14.61
N TYR A 178 -3.21 -11.26 14.47
CA TYR A 178 -2.28 -12.31 14.91
C TYR A 178 -1.11 -11.73 15.72
N PRO A 179 -0.67 -12.41 16.78
CA PRO A 179 0.60 -12.07 17.41
C PRO A 179 1.75 -12.31 16.42
N LEU A 180 2.68 -11.36 16.36
CA LEU A 180 3.90 -11.40 15.54
C LEU A 180 5.13 -11.25 16.44
N ASP A 181 5.19 -12.03 17.52
CA ASP A 181 6.17 -11.98 18.60
C ASP A 181 7.31 -13.01 18.45
N PHE A 182 7.62 -13.38 17.20
CA PHE A 182 8.66 -14.35 16.85
C PHE A 182 9.57 -13.83 15.75
N LYS A 183 10.65 -14.56 15.48
CA LYS A 183 11.53 -14.33 14.33
C LYS A 183 11.57 -15.53 13.40
N ILE A 184 11.62 -15.30 12.10
CA ILE A 184 11.67 -16.36 11.09
C ILE A 184 12.88 -17.27 11.33
N ASN A 185 14.02 -16.68 11.68
CA ASN A 185 15.22 -17.45 12.01
C ASN A 185 15.02 -18.41 13.20
N ASP A 186 14.24 -18.03 14.21
CA ASP A 186 14.03 -18.82 15.43
C ASP A 186 13.15 -20.04 15.17
N ILE A 187 12.17 -19.90 14.27
CA ILE A 187 11.25 -20.99 13.92
C ILE A 187 11.73 -21.84 12.74
N ARG A 188 12.68 -21.34 11.92
CA ARG A 188 13.10 -22.00 10.67
C ARG A 188 13.48 -23.47 10.84
N ALA A 189 14.13 -23.85 11.93
CA ALA A 189 14.59 -25.22 12.13
C ALA A 189 13.46 -26.19 12.49
N SER A 190 12.39 -25.72 13.13
CA SER A 190 11.30 -26.53 13.68
C SER A 190 9.96 -26.35 12.96
N TYR A 191 9.85 -25.37 12.07
CA TYR A 191 8.62 -25.12 11.33
C TYR A 191 8.37 -26.25 10.32
N HIS A 192 7.14 -26.74 10.24
CA HIS A 192 6.76 -27.88 9.40
C HIS A 192 5.56 -27.51 8.53
N PHE A 193 5.29 -28.35 7.52
CA PHE A 193 4.13 -28.18 6.64
C PHE A 193 2.84 -28.09 7.46
N ASN A 194 2.05 -27.04 7.21
CA ASN A 194 0.80 -26.75 7.90
C ASN A 194 -0.11 -25.94 6.98
N GLU A 195 -1.35 -26.41 6.81
CA GLU A 195 -2.32 -25.82 5.89
C GLU A 195 -3.32 -24.90 6.61
N THR A 196 -3.10 -24.55 7.88
CA THR A 196 -4.02 -23.69 8.65
C THR A 196 -3.65 -22.21 8.53
N CYS A 197 -4.65 -21.31 8.57
CA CYS A 197 -4.37 -19.88 8.53
C CYS A 197 -3.47 -19.42 9.69
N GLN A 198 -3.69 -19.94 10.91
CA GLN A 198 -2.98 -19.51 12.12
C GLN A 198 -1.50 -19.86 12.12
N GLU A 199 -1.12 -20.89 11.37
CA GLU A 199 0.26 -21.37 11.30
C GLU A 199 0.93 -20.99 9.99
N THR A 200 0.23 -20.30 9.07
CA THR A 200 0.77 -19.87 7.77
C THR A 200 0.77 -18.35 7.61
N VAL A 201 -0.35 -17.69 7.93
CA VAL A 201 -0.52 -16.24 7.71
C VAL A 201 0.44 -15.39 8.55
N PRO A 202 0.55 -15.56 9.88
CA PRO A 202 1.49 -14.74 10.65
C PRO A 202 2.94 -14.96 10.22
N GLN A 203 3.31 -16.18 9.81
CA GLN A 203 4.65 -16.50 9.32
C GLN A 203 4.94 -15.83 7.99
N ALA A 204 3.98 -15.81 7.05
CA ALA A 204 4.13 -15.11 5.78
C ALA A 204 4.23 -13.58 5.98
N ILE A 205 3.41 -13.01 6.87
CA ILE A 205 3.49 -11.59 7.22
C ILE A 205 4.85 -11.28 7.86
N GLU A 206 5.33 -12.09 8.81
CA GLU A 206 6.65 -11.87 9.43
C GLU A 206 7.80 -12.04 8.42
N CYS A 207 7.68 -12.95 7.44
CA CYS A 207 8.66 -13.06 6.34
C CYS A 207 8.77 -11.76 5.54
N PHE A 208 7.65 -11.09 5.27
CA PHE A 208 7.65 -9.77 4.65
C PHE A 208 8.23 -8.71 5.60
N LEU A 209 7.83 -8.68 6.87
CA LEU A 209 8.28 -7.67 7.83
C LEU A 209 9.79 -7.74 8.05
N GLU A 210 10.40 -8.92 8.05
CA GLU A 210 11.86 -9.12 8.18
C GLU A 210 12.66 -8.87 6.89
N SER A 211 12.01 -8.71 5.74
CA SER A 211 12.72 -8.57 4.46
C SER A 211 13.30 -7.17 4.23
N THR A 212 14.18 -7.01 3.24
CA THR A 212 14.67 -5.68 2.81
C THR A 212 14.39 -5.37 1.34
N SER A 213 13.87 -6.32 0.58
CA SER A 213 13.49 -6.17 -0.81
C SER A 213 12.43 -7.20 -1.19
N PHE A 214 11.85 -7.08 -2.39
CA PHE A 214 10.91 -8.07 -2.92
C PHE A 214 11.54 -9.46 -3.00
N GLU A 215 12.73 -9.58 -3.61
CA GLU A 215 13.44 -10.85 -3.71
C GLU A 215 13.78 -11.43 -2.33
N ASP A 216 14.25 -10.60 -1.40
CA ASP A 216 14.57 -11.07 -0.05
C ASP A 216 13.32 -11.55 0.71
N ALA A 217 12.15 -10.96 0.44
CA ALA A 217 10.87 -11.43 1.01
C ALA A 217 10.56 -12.85 0.54
N ILE A 218 10.64 -13.10 -0.77
CA ILE A 218 10.44 -14.45 -1.34
C ILE A 218 11.48 -15.43 -0.78
N ARG A 219 12.77 -15.05 -0.75
CA ARG A 219 13.83 -15.88 -0.18
C ARG A 219 13.59 -16.21 1.29
N THR A 220 13.09 -15.24 2.06
CA THR A 220 12.76 -15.44 3.47
C THR A 220 11.64 -16.46 3.63
N ALA A 221 10.55 -16.30 2.87
CA ALA A 221 9.43 -17.24 2.83
C ALA A 221 9.86 -18.67 2.47
N ILE A 222 10.59 -18.85 1.37
CA ILE A 222 11.08 -20.17 0.95
C ILE A 222 12.04 -20.76 1.99
N SER A 223 12.92 -19.94 2.56
CA SER A 223 13.87 -20.40 3.58
C SER A 223 13.19 -20.94 4.84
N LEU A 224 11.98 -20.47 5.15
CA LEU A 224 11.20 -20.97 6.27
C LEU A 224 10.74 -22.41 6.02
N GLY A 225 10.43 -22.78 4.79
CA GLY A 225 9.85 -24.08 4.43
C GLY A 225 8.40 -24.22 4.87
N GLY A 226 7.92 -25.46 5.02
CA GLY A 226 6.51 -25.76 5.20
C GLY A 226 5.75 -25.72 3.87
N ASP A 227 4.56 -25.15 3.89
CA ASP A 227 3.72 -24.95 2.71
C ASP A 227 4.25 -23.77 1.88
N SER A 228 5.30 -24.06 1.10
CA SER A 228 6.29 -23.04 0.69
C SER A 228 5.79 -22.11 -0.40
N ASP A 229 5.00 -22.63 -1.34
CA ASP A 229 4.21 -21.86 -2.32
C ASP A 229 3.22 -20.94 -1.62
N THR A 230 2.38 -21.44 -0.71
CA THR A 230 1.39 -20.58 -0.04
C THR A 230 2.00 -19.50 0.84
N ILE A 231 3.03 -19.83 1.63
CA ILE A 231 3.73 -18.82 2.44
C ILE A 231 4.36 -17.76 1.51
N ALA A 232 4.99 -18.19 0.41
CA ALA A 232 5.59 -17.27 -0.55
C ALA A 232 4.55 -16.46 -1.34
N ALA A 233 3.38 -17.01 -1.65
CA ALA A 233 2.30 -16.31 -2.32
C ALA A 233 1.76 -15.17 -1.45
N ILE A 234 1.48 -15.45 -0.17
CA ILE A 234 1.03 -14.42 0.79
C ILE A 234 2.13 -13.37 1.01
N THR A 235 3.36 -13.81 1.27
CA THR A 235 4.51 -12.91 1.48
C THR A 235 4.75 -12.03 0.25
N GLY A 236 4.74 -12.63 -0.93
CA GLY A 236 4.95 -11.99 -2.21
C GLY A 236 3.85 -10.97 -2.54
N ALA A 237 2.60 -11.26 -2.19
CA ALA A 237 1.50 -10.32 -2.38
C ALA A 237 1.71 -9.01 -1.60
N ILE A 238 2.13 -9.11 -0.33
CA ILE A 238 2.42 -7.95 0.51
C ILE A 238 3.69 -7.25 0.03
N ALA A 239 4.73 -8.01 -0.31
CA ALA A 239 5.99 -7.48 -0.82
C ALA A 239 5.82 -6.72 -2.15
N ASP A 240 4.96 -7.19 -3.06
CA ASP A 240 4.61 -6.49 -4.31
C ASP A 240 3.94 -5.15 -4.04
N ALA A 241 2.99 -5.11 -3.11
CA ALA A 241 2.34 -3.85 -2.71
C ALA A 241 3.32 -2.84 -2.08
N TYR A 242 4.36 -3.33 -1.41
CA TYR A 242 5.30 -2.50 -0.65
C TYR A 242 6.55 -2.07 -1.45
N TYR A 243 7.18 -3.00 -2.17
CA TYR A 243 8.43 -2.78 -2.92
C TYR A 243 8.22 -2.68 -4.43
N GLY A 244 7.14 -3.26 -4.95
CA GLY A 244 7.01 -3.61 -6.36
C GLY A 244 7.80 -4.88 -6.74
N VAL A 245 7.42 -5.51 -7.85
CA VAL A 245 8.14 -6.65 -8.42
C VAL A 245 9.19 -6.16 -9.41
N PRO A 246 10.48 -6.53 -9.27
CA PRO A 246 11.51 -6.20 -10.26
C PRO A 246 11.17 -6.70 -11.67
N ASP A 247 11.55 -5.93 -12.70
CA ASP A 247 11.13 -6.19 -14.09
C ASP A 247 11.61 -7.55 -14.62
N ASP A 248 12.82 -7.97 -14.27
CA ASP A 248 13.38 -9.25 -14.68
C ASP A 248 12.62 -10.44 -14.05
N ILE A 249 12.27 -10.32 -12.76
CA ILE A 249 11.42 -11.28 -12.04
C ILE A 249 10.02 -11.31 -12.66
N LYS A 250 9.43 -10.15 -12.94
CA LYS A 250 8.12 -10.02 -13.60
C LYS A 250 8.10 -10.71 -14.96
N VAL A 251 9.04 -10.37 -15.84
CA VAL A 251 9.14 -10.97 -17.19
C VAL A 251 9.30 -12.48 -17.09
N LYS A 252 10.13 -12.96 -16.15
CA LYS A 252 10.35 -14.39 -15.98
C LYS A 252 9.12 -15.11 -15.43
N ALA A 253 8.45 -14.57 -14.41
CA ALA A 253 7.25 -15.16 -13.83
C ALA A 253 6.10 -15.27 -14.84
N LEU A 254 5.87 -14.21 -15.64
CA LEU A 254 4.83 -14.22 -16.68
C LEU A 254 5.06 -15.31 -17.74
N SER A 255 6.31 -15.76 -17.95
CA SER A 255 6.61 -16.86 -18.88
C SER A 255 6.12 -18.24 -18.42
N TYR A 256 5.72 -18.39 -17.15
CA TYR A 256 5.14 -19.63 -16.61
C TYR A 256 3.60 -19.67 -16.72
N LEU A 257 2.98 -18.58 -17.18
CA LEU A 257 1.54 -18.47 -17.34
C LEU A 257 1.12 -18.82 -18.77
N ASP A 258 -0.03 -19.46 -18.92
CA ASP A 258 -0.63 -19.70 -20.24
C ASP A 258 -1.40 -18.47 -20.75
N GLU A 259 -1.92 -18.57 -21.98
CA GLU A 259 -2.65 -17.47 -22.63
C GLU A 259 -3.89 -17.02 -21.85
N GLU A 260 -4.57 -17.91 -21.13
CA GLU A 260 -5.78 -17.57 -20.38
C GLU A 260 -5.44 -16.77 -19.11
N LEU A 261 -4.46 -17.24 -18.34
CA LEU A 261 -4.01 -16.53 -17.13
C LEU A 261 -3.36 -15.18 -17.48
N LEU A 262 -2.58 -15.12 -18.57
CA LEU A 262 -2.02 -13.87 -19.07
C LEU A 262 -3.09 -12.87 -19.49
N ALA A 263 -4.21 -13.32 -20.07
CA ALA A 263 -5.31 -12.44 -20.42
C ALA A 263 -5.94 -11.81 -19.17
N ILE A 264 -6.18 -12.60 -18.11
CA ILE A 264 -6.71 -12.09 -16.84
C ILE A 264 -5.71 -11.14 -16.17
N TYR A 265 -4.41 -11.45 -16.23
CA TYR A 265 -3.36 -10.57 -15.75
C TYR A 265 -3.40 -9.19 -16.45
N ASN A 266 -3.51 -9.17 -17.78
CA ASN A 266 -3.55 -7.93 -18.55
C ASN A 266 -4.81 -7.12 -18.22
N ASP A 267 -5.98 -7.75 -18.16
CA ASP A 267 -7.23 -7.10 -17.74
C ASP A 267 -7.07 -6.49 -16.32
N TRP A 268 -6.38 -7.20 -15.42
CA TRP A 268 -6.12 -6.72 -14.06
C TRP A 268 -5.20 -5.50 -14.03
N GLN A 269 -4.18 -5.44 -14.89
CA GLN A 269 -3.30 -4.27 -14.97
C GLN A 269 -4.03 -3.00 -15.43
N GLU A 270 -5.08 -3.14 -16.25
CA GLU A 270 -5.93 -2.02 -16.66
C GLU A 270 -6.93 -1.62 -15.57
N PHE A 271 -7.35 -2.57 -14.73
CA PHE A 271 -8.35 -2.36 -13.68
C PHE A 271 -7.77 -1.83 -12.37
N ALA A 272 -6.68 -2.42 -11.89
CA ALA A 272 -6.16 -2.15 -10.56
C ALA A 272 -5.50 -0.77 -10.48
N PRO A 273 -5.48 -0.14 -9.29
CA PRO A 273 -4.74 1.10 -9.09
C PRO A 273 -3.28 0.94 -9.54
N SER A 274 -2.81 1.90 -10.34
CA SER A 274 -1.42 1.93 -10.79
C SER A 274 -0.45 1.97 -9.60
N ASN A 275 0.68 1.27 -9.74
CA ASN A 275 1.83 1.32 -8.82
C ASN A 275 3.07 1.82 -9.57
N ASP A 276 2.92 2.88 -10.36
CA ASP A 276 3.98 3.39 -11.25
C ASP A 276 5.04 4.26 -10.52
N GLU A 277 4.87 4.45 -9.20
CA GLU A 277 5.82 5.18 -8.36
C GLU A 277 7.05 4.32 -8.04
N GLN A 278 8.09 4.46 -8.84
CA GLN A 278 9.35 3.73 -8.71
C GLN A 278 10.02 3.95 -7.35
N PHE A 279 9.98 5.17 -6.81
CA PHE A 279 10.72 5.55 -5.61
C PHE A 279 9.86 5.49 -4.33
N ARG A 280 8.64 4.96 -4.43
CA ARG A 280 7.65 4.96 -3.36
C ARG A 280 8.15 4.45 -2.03
N VAL A 281 8.94 3.37 -2.05
CA VAL A 281 9.53 2.78 -0.84
C VAL A 281 10.27 3.84 -0.01
N LEU A 282 10.95 4.80 -0.65
CA LEU A 282 11.60 5.93 0.02
C LEU A 282 10.68 7.15 0.18
N THR A 283 9.87 7.48 -0.83
CA THR A 283 9.10 8.74 -0.83
C THR A 283 7.87 8.70 0.07
N LYS A 284 7.41 7.53 0.52
CA LYS A 284 6.36 7.40 1.55
C LYS A 284 6.72 8.09 2.88
N TYR A 285 8.00 8.36 3.11
CA TYR A 285 8.51 9.03 4.30
C TYR A 285 8.41 10.55 4.26
N ILE A 286 8.04 11.18 3.12
CA ILE A 286 8.04 12.65 2.97
C ILE A 286 7.23 13.33 4.08
N GLY A 287 5.98 12.91 4.31
CA GLY A 287 5.13 13.49 5.36
C GLY A 287 5.60 13.19 6.80
N LYS A 288 6.53 12.26 6.97
CA LYS A 288 7.20 11.97 8.25
C LYS A 288 8.50 12.75 8.44
N LEU A 289 8.92 13.56 7.47
CA LEU A 289 10.18 14.32 7.48
C LEU A 289 9.98 15.83 7.67
N THR A 290 8.80 16.21 8.12
CA THR A 290 8.42 17.57 8.50
C THR A 290 7.82 17.52 9.89
N ASP A 291 8.03 18.57 10.68
CA ASP A 291 7.29 18.72 11.93
C ASP A 291 5.79 18.76 11.62
N ARG A 292 5.00 18.14 12.49
CA ARG A 292 3.53 18.15 12.43
C ARG A 292 2.99 18.97 13.60
N THR A 293 1.81 19.54 13.42
CA THR A 293 1.15 20.31 14.46
C THR A 293 -0.02 19.50 14.98
N MET A 294 -0.15 19.39 16.29
CA MET A 294 -1.34 18.88 16.98
C MET A 294 -2.19 20.07 17.43
N ILE A 295 -3.39 19.81 17.96
CA ILE A 295 -4.23 20.82 18.63
C ILE A 295 -3.41 21.65 19.66
N ASP A 296 -3.81 22.91 19.89
CA ASP A 296 -3.10 23.88 20.75
C ASP A 296 -1.64 24.20 20.32
N ASP A 297 -1.33 24.13 19.02
CA ASP A 297 0.01 24.35 18.46
C ASP A 297 1.10 23.41 19.02
N HIS A 298 0.70 22.22 19.49
CA HIS A 298 1.63 21.24 20.01
C HIS A 298 2.46 20.60 18.88
N LEU A 299 3.77 20.88 18.85
CA LEU A 299 4.66 20.40 17.79
C LEU A 299 5.10 18.94 18.00
N VAL A 300 4.85 18.10 17.00
CA VAL A 300 5.42 16.75 16.89
C VAL A 300 6.73 16.84 16.11
N ASN A 301 7.85 16.80 16.84
CA ASN A 301 9.18 16.86 16.25
C ASN A 301 9.47 15.60 15.43
N TYR A 302 9.61 15.74 14.12
CA TYR A 302 9.78 14.59 13.23
C TYR A 302 11.03 13.77 13.57
N MET A 303 12.13 14.41 13.99
CA MET A 303 13.39 13.74 14.33
C MET A 303 13.24 12.78 15.52
N ALA A 304 12.24 12.98 16.38
CA ALA A 304 11.99 12.12 17.53
C ALA A 304 11.23 10.84 17.16
N TYR A 305 10.41 10.87 16.11
CA TYR A 305 9.50 9.79 15.72
C TYR A 305 9.84 9.17 14.36
N PHE A 306 10.78 9.75 13.61
CA PHE A 306 11.18 9.22 12.31
C PHE A 306 11.82 7.83 12.45
N PRO A 307 11.38 6.82 11.69
CA PRO A 307 11.88 5.45 11.79
C PRO A 307 13.21 5.29 11.03
N PHE A 308 14.28 5.92 11.53
CA PHE A 308 15.60 5.95 10.88
C PHE A 308 16.13 4.57 10.48
N THR A 309 15.99 3.58 11.37
CA THR A 309 16.47 2.21 11.13
C THR A 309 15.71 1.52 9.99
N GLU A 310 14.40 1.75 9.89
CA GLU A 310 13.59 1.20 8.80
C GLU A 310 13.96 1.87 7.47
N PHE A 311 14.03 3.22 7.45
CA PHE A 311 14.46 3.97 6.28
C PHE A 311 15.85 3.55 5.77
N GLU A 312 16.82 3.39 6.67
CA GLU A 312 18.16 2.93 6.33
C GLU A 312 18.16 1.50 5.77
N ALA A 313 17.42 0.58 6.39
CA ALA A 313 17.31 -0.80 5.91
C ALA A 313 16.68 -0.86 4.51
N GLU A 314 15.65 -0.07 4.26
CA GLU A 314 15.02 0.04 2.94
C GLU A 314 15.96 0.68 1.91
N TRP A 315 16.71 1.72 2.28
CA TRP A 315 17.72 2.30 1.39
C TRP A 315 18.78 1.25 1.01
N ILE A 316 19.33 0.52 1.98
CA ILE A 316 20.35 -0.51 1.75
C ILE A 316 19.80 -1.67 0.91
N GLY A 317 18.54 -2.06 1.14
CA GLY A 317 17.85 -3.12 0.41
C GLY A 317 17.35 -2.68 -0.97
N SER A 318 17.21 -1.38 -1.20
CA SER A 318 16.83 -0.83 -2.50
C SER A 318 17.99 -0.91 -3.48
N GLU A 319 17.70 -1.26 -4.73
CA GLU A 319 18.69 -1.25 -5.82
C GLU A 319 19.04 0.18 -6.28
N PHE A 320 18.64 1.20 -5.52
CA PHE A 320 18.79 2.61 -5.88
C PHE A 320 20.17 3.18 -5.54
N ALA A 321 20.97 2.49 -4.71
CA ALA A 321 22.31 2.93 -4.37
C ALA A 321 23.19 2.98 -5.64
N HIS A 322 23.64 4.18 -6.02
CA HIS A 322 24.31 4.35 -7.31
C HIS A 322 25.81 3.99 -7.19
N PRO A 323 26.31 2.93 -7.86
CA PRO A 323 27.69 2.47 -7.69
C PRO A 323 28.74 3.49 -8.15
N GLN A 324 28.37 4.35 -9.11
CA GLN A 324 29.24 5.40 -9.65
C GLN A 324 28.87 6.80 -9.14
N TYR A 325 28.24 6.90 -7.96
CA TYR A 325 27.78 8.19 -7.40
C TYR A 325 28.87 9.27 -7.41
N GLY A 326 30.14 8.91 -7.16
CA GLY A 326 31.27 9.85 -7.17
C GLY A 326 31.53 10.50 -8.54
N GLU A 327 31.32 9.77 -9.64
CA GLU A 327 31.47 10.31 -11.00
C GLU A 327 30.30 11.27 -11.33
N ILE A 328 29.10 10.93 -10.88
CA ILE A 328 27.91 11.78 -11.01
C ILE A 328 28.08 13.06 -10.20
N LEU A 329 28.54 12.98 -8.95
CA LEU A 329 28.86 14.18 -8.15
C LEU A 329 29.91 15.06 -8.85
N ALA A 330 30.96 14.46 -9.39
CA ALA A 330 32.01 15.19 -10.09
C ALA A 330 31.49 15.88 -11.38
N SER A 331 30.55 15.25 -12.10
CA SER A 331 29.91 15.85 -13.27
C SER A 331 29.01 17.03 -12.91
N MET A 332 28.42 17.01 -11.71
CA MET A 332 27.71 18.14 -11.09
C MET A 332 28.64 19.19 -10.45
N GLY A 333 29.96 18.96 -10.45
CA GLY A 333 30.94 19.86 -9.82
C GLY A 333 30.94 19.83 -8.30
N LEU A 334 30.44 18.75 -7.69
CA LEU A 334 30.33 18.57 -6.24
C LEU A 334 31.47 17.73 -5.69
N GLU A 335 32.00 18.14 -4.54
CA GLU A 335 32.86 17.31 -3.70
C GLU A 335 32.05 16.69 -2.56
N LEU A 336 32.58 15.65 -1.91
CA LEU A 336 31.97 15.01 -0.74
C LEU A 336 32.07 15.92 0.51
N LYS A 337 31.32 17.03 0.50
CA LYS A 337 31.22 18.03 1.57
C LYS A 337 29.75 18.31 1.84
N ILE A 338 29.37 18.35 3.11
CA ILE A 338 27.96 18.46 3.50
C ILE A 338 27.29 19.69 2.92
N ASN A 339 27.92 20.86 3.02
CA ASN A 339 27.38 22.12 2.50
C ASN A 339 27.30 22.16 0.97
N GLN A 340 28.08 21.35 0.24
CA GLN A 340 27.94 21.28 -1.21
C GLN A 340 26.81 20.32 -1.62
N ILE A 341 26.73 19.17 -0.96
CA ILE A 341 25.73 18.14 -1.26
C ILE A 341 24.34 18.56 -0.78
N ALA A 342 24.23 19.05 0.46
CA ALA A 342 22.97 19.44 1.06
C ALA A 342 22.36 20.68 0.38
N ASP A 343 23.18 21.66 -0.02
CA ASP A 343 22.69 22.93 -0.59
C ASP A 343 22.41 22.83 -2.09
N GLN A 344 22.72 21.71 -2.75
CA GLN A 344 22.49 21.51 -4.18
C GLN A 344 21.03 21.77 -4.56
N ASP A 345 20.80 22.59 -5.58
CA ASP A 345 19.48 22.75 -6.20
C ASP A 345 19.13 21.48 -6.97
N VAL A 346 17.97 20.90 -6.66
CA VAL A 346 17.52 19.60 -7.17
C VAL A 346 16.43 19.74 -8.22
N SER A 347 15.89 20.94 -8.43
CA SER A 347 14.72 21.20 -9.28
C SER A 347 14.83 20.62 -10.68
N ASN A 348 16.05 20.61 -11.25
CA ASN A 348 16.34 20.13 -12.60
C ASN A 348 17.14 18.82 -12.64
N LEU A 349 17.37 18.17 -11.50
CA LEU A 349 18.14 16.92 -11.46
C LEU A 349 17.27 15.74 -11.89
N ASP A 350 17.85 14.79 -12.61
CA ASP A 350 17.22 13.50 -12.89
C ASP A 350 17.32 12.54 -11.68
N ALA A 351 16.71 11.36 -11.80
CA ALA A 351 16.69 10.40 -10.71
C ALA A 351 18.09 9.89 -10.34
N GLU A 352 18.96 9.63 -11.33
CA GLU A 352 20.32 9.12 -11.06
C GLU A 352 21.14 10.15 -10.27
N GLN A 353 21.01 11.43 -10.61
CA GLN A 353 21.65 12.54 -9.90
C GLN A 353 21.16 12.67 -8.46
N VAL A 354 19.84 12.58 -8.23
CA VAL A 354 19.27 12.65 -6.87
C VAL A 354 19.69 11.44 -6.04
N LEU A 355 19.62 10.23 -6.61
CA LEU A 355 20.07 9.01 -5.97
C LEU A 355 21.58 9.03 -5.66
N ALA A 356 22.40 9.68 -6.49
CA ALA A 356 23.81 9.89 -6.20
C ALA A 356 24.04 10.80 -4.99
N LEU A 357 23.21 11.85 -4.79
CA LEU A 357 23.26 12.69 -3.59
C LEU A 357 22.90 11.90 -2.32
N ILE A 358 21.84 11.11 -2.37
CA ILE A 358 21.44 10.24 -1.25
C ILE A 358 22.53 9.21 -0.96
N THR A 359 23.05 8.53 -2.00
CA THR A 359 24.16 7.59 -1.88
C THR A 359 25.38 8.24 -1.23
N ALA A 360 25.69 9.48 -1.61
CA ALA A 360 26.79 10.24 -1.02
C ALA A 360 26.57 10.50 0.47
N ALA A 361 25.35 10.82 0.90
CA ALA A 361 25.02 11.03 2.32
C ALA A 361 25.26 9.77 3.16
N PHE A 362 24.75 8.61 2.71
CA PHE A 362 24.99 7.32 3.38
C PHE A 362 26.47 6.92 3.37
N ARG A 363 27.18 7.15 2.26
CA ARG A 363 28.63 6.87 2.18
C ARG A 363 29.44 7.80 3.07
N HIS A 364 29.04 9.06 3.21
CA HIS A 364 29.71 10.02 4.07
C HIS A 364 29.60 9.59 5.54
N ASP A 365 28.44 9.11 5.97
CA ASP A 365 28.23 8.61 7.34
C ASP A 365 29.14 7.41 7.67
N HIS A 366 29.35 6.51 6.71
CA HIS A 366 30.30 5.40 6.88
C HIS A 366 31.75 5.86 7.18
N PHE A 367 32.13 7.07 6.75
CA PHE A 367 33.44 7.66 7.04
C PHE A 367 33.45 8.60 8.25
N ASN A 368 32.27 9.08 8.67
CA ASN A 368 32.10 10.02 9.76
C ASN A 368 30.72 9.80 10.42
N GLU A 369 30.73 9.05 11.51
CA GLU A 369 29.52 8.60 12.22
C GLU A 369 28.62 9.79 12.64
N GLY A 370 27.34 9.69 12.29
CA GLY A 370 26.32 10.68 12.66
C GLY A 370 26.14 11.83 11.65
N VAL A 371 26.87 11.81 10.53
CA VAL A 371 26.70 12.80 9.45
C VAL A 371 25.39 12.60 8.68
N LEU A 372 24.89 11.37 8.56
CA LEU A 372 23.60 11.12 7.91
C LEU A 372 22.50 11.93 8.57
N VAL A 373 22.44 11.90 9.92
CA VAL A 373 21.47 12.65 10.73
C VAL A 373 21.52 14.15 10.45
N GLU A 374 22.69 14.71 10.12
CA GLU A 374 22.80 16.12 9.76
C GLU A 374 22.13 16.43 8.41
N TYR A 375 22.21 15.54 7.42
CA TYR A 375 21.47 15.70 6.15
C TYR A 375 19.95 15.68 6.34
N PHE A 376 19.45 14.94 7.32
CA PHE A 376 18.04 15.02 7.74
C PHE A 376 17.75 16.36 8.40
N ARG A 377 18.56 16.75 9.40
CA ARG A 377 18.39 17.98 10.18
C ARG A 377 18.33 19.25 9.32
N VAL A 378 19.18 19.33 8.28
CA VAL A 378 19.21 20.49 7.38
C VAL A 378 18.18 20.42 6.24
N GLY A 379 17.29 19.41 6.25
CA GLY A 379 16.22 19.25 5.26
C GLY A 379 16.67 18.74 3.88
N ALA A 380 17.93 18.29 3.74
CA ALA A 380 18.43 17.81 2.46
C ALA A 380 17.74 16.52 2.03
N MET A 381 17.53 15.57 2.96
CA MET A 381 16.84 14.31 2.67
C MET A 381 15.40 14.55 2.20
N LEU A 382 14.63 15.39 2.91
CA LEU A 382 13.27 15.78 2.51
C LEU A 382 13.24 16.35 1.09
N LYS A 383 14.15 17.27 0.78
CA LYS A 383 14.27 17.88 -0.55
C LYS A 383 14.56 16.85 -1.64
N TRP A 384 15.44 15.89 -1.39
CA TRP A 384 15.75 14.82 -2.35
C TRP A 384 14.57 13.89 -2.58
N LEU A 385 13.87 13.49 -1.51
CA LEU A 385 12.70 12.62 -1.62
C LEU A 385 11.54 13.32 -2.33
N LYS A 386 11.27 14.60 -2.04
CA LYS A 386 10.30 15.41 -2.80
C LYS A 386 10.65 15.42 -4.30
N ARG A 387 11.92 15.61 -4.66
CA ARG A 387 12.34 15.55 -6.07
C ARG A 387 12.13 14.17 -6.72
N LEU A 388 12.43 13.08 -6.03
CA LEU A 388 12.14 11.74 -6.54
C LEU A 388 10.64 11.52 -6.74
N LYS A 389 9.83 11.99 -5.79
CA LYS A 389 8.36 11.96 -5.90
C LYS A 389 7.89 12.77 -7.11
N ASP A 390 8.44 13.95 -7.35
CA ASP A 390 8.12 14.77 -8.53
C ASP A 390 8.45 14.05 -9.83
N ILE A 391 9.59 13.34 -9.89
CA ILE A 391 9.99 12.58 -11.08
C ILE A 391 8.96 11.48 -11.37
N ASP A 392 8.51 10.75 -10.35
CA ASP A 392 7.46 9.74 -10.53
C ASP A 392 6.13 10.38 -10.91
N TRP A 393 5.73 11.47 -10.23
CA TRP A 393 4.48 12.17 -10.48
C TRP A 393 4.41 12.78 -11.90
N GLN A 394 5.53 13.30 -12.40
CA GLN A 394 5.63 13.88 -13.75
C GLN A 394 5.53 12.84 -14.88
N LYS A 395 5.68 11.55 -14.60
CA LYS A 395 5.46 10.48 -15.60
C LYS A 395 4.00 10.44 -16.06
N HIS A 396 3.07 10.77 -15.16
CA HIS A 396 1.63 10.78 -15.40
C HIS A 396 1.00 12.08 -14.87
N PRO A 397 1.17 13.21 -15.59
CA PRO A 397 0.61 14.49 -15.17
C PRO A 397 -0.91 14.40 -15.10
N ARG A 398 -1.45 14.81 -13.96
CA ARG A 398 -2.88 14.77 -13.65
C ARG A 398 -3.33 16.06 -13.00
N SER A 399 -4.56 16.45 -13.26
CA SER A 399 -5.13 17.70 -12.78
C SER A 399 -6.18 17.43 -11.71
N ILE A 400 -6.16 18.22 -10.63
CA ILE A 400 -7.19 18.12 -9.59
C ILE A 400 -8.55 18.54 -10.20
N THR A 401 -9.54 17.67 -10.00
CA THR A 401 -10.93 17.87 -10.43
C THR A 401 -11.86 18.13 -9.25
N GLU A 402 -11.49 17.63 -8.06
CA GLU A 402 -12.28 17.78 -6.85
C GLU A 402 -11.39 17.75 -5.61
N VAL A 403 -11.71 18.60 -4.63
CA VAL A 403 -11.20 18.50 -3.27
C VAL A 403 -12.39 18.60 -2.32
N GLU A 404 -12.54 17.63 -1.44
CA GLU A 404 -13.54 17.61 -0.37
C GLU A 404 -12.83 17.43 0.97
N LEU A 405 -13.00 18.40 1.88
CA LEU A 405 -12.51 18.39 3.24
C LEU A 405 -13.71 18.26 4.19
N GLN A 406 -13.64 17.29 5.09
CA GLN A 406 -14.60 17.12 6.18
C GLN A 406 -13.89 17.37 7.51
N LEU A 407 -14.44 18.24 8.34
CA LEU A 407 -13.95 18.57 9.69
C LEU A 407 -15.05 18.26 10.68
N GLY A 408 -14.78 17.52 11.74
CA GLY A 408 -15.81 17.23 12.74
C GLY A 408 -15.49 16.06 13.64
N GLY A 409 -16.51 15.29 14.03
CA GLY A 409 -16.34 14.23 15.00
C GLY A 409 -17.66 13.59 15.44
N MET A 410 -17.76 13.24 16.73
CA MET A 410 -18.97 12.62 17.30
C MET A 410 -20.26 13.44 17.11
N GLY A 411 -20.15 14.75 16.89
CA GLY A 411 -21.27 15.67 16.67
C GLY A 411 -21.77 15.78 15.22
N GLY A 412 -21.03 15.23 14.26
CA GLY A 412 -21.22 15.46 12.83
C GLY A 412 -19.97 16.02 12.15
N TYR A 413 -20.05 16.21 10.84
CA TYR A 413 -18.97 16.79 10.04
C TYR A 413 -19.45 18.00 9.23
N ASP A 414 -18.68 19.07 9.29
CA ASP A 414 -18.75 20.17 8.33
C ASP A 414 -18.02 19.74 7.06
N THR A 415 -18.65 19.97 5.92
CA THR A 415 -18.11 19.56 4.61
C THR A 415 -17.82 20.77 3.75
N TYR A 416 -16.58 20.86 3.28
CA TYR A 416 -16.07 21.90 2.39
C TYR A 416 -15.62 21.26 1.09
N ARG A 417 -16.17 21.70 -0.04
CA ARG A 417 -15.89 21.06 -1.32
C ARG A 417 -15.66 22.06 -2.42
N VAL A 418 -14.70 21.78 -3.30
CA VAL A 418 -14.52 22.47 -4.57
C VAL A 418 -14.54 21.48 -5.73
N LEU A 419 -15.41 21.74 -6.71
CA LEU A 419 -15.48 21.02 -7.98
C LEU A 419 -14.91 21.90 -9.09
N ILE A 420 -13.91 21.40 -9.81
CA ILE A 420 -13.15 22.17 -10.80
C ILE A 420 -13.41 21.60 -12.19
N THR A 421 -13.92 22.45 -13.06
CA THR A 421 -14.07 22.18 -14.50
C THR A 421 -13.09 23.04 -15.30
N ASP A 422 -13.07 22.89 -16.62
CA ASP A 422 -12.23 23.71 -17.50
C ASP A 422 -12.50 25.22 -17.38
N ASN A 423 -13.75 25.59 -17.06
CA ASN A 423 -14.20 26.98 -17.13
C ASN A 423 -14.57 27.60 -15.78
N LYS A 424 -14.83 26.78 -14.75
CA LYS A 424 -15.36 27.25 -13.47
C LYS A 424 -15.05 26.31 -12.31
N ALA A 425 -15.00 26.89 -11.11
CA ALA A 425 -14.85 26.19 -9.85
C ALA A 425 -16.10 26.46 -9.01
N ILE A 426 -16.72 25.38 -8.54
CA ILE A 426 -17.93 25.44 -7.73
C ILE A 426 -17.51 25.07 -6.31
N PHE A 427 -17.56 26.05 -5.41
CA PHE A 427 -17.38 25.83 -3.98
C PHE A 427 -18.73 25.54 -3.36
N SER A 428 -18.79 24.52 -2.52
CA SER A 428 -19.95 24.21 -1.69
C SER A 428 -19.50 23.96 -0.26
N MET A 429 -20.33 24.36 0.68
CA MET A 429 -20.11 24.14 2.11
C MET A 429 -21.42 23.68 2.73
N ASP A 430 -21.35 22.73 3.65
CA ASP A 430 -22.46 22.28 4.48
C ASP A 430 -21.99 22.23 5.93
N ILE A 431 -22.47 23.16 6.76
CA ILE A 431 -22.11 23.29 8.19
C ILE A 431 -23.22 22.71 9.06
N LEU A 432 -22.87 21.88 10.04
CA LEU A 432 -23.79 21.29 11.00
C LEU A 432 -23.90 22.12 12.28
N ASN A 433 -25.01 22.84 12.43
CA ASN A 433 -25.30 23.65 13.61
C ASN A 433 -26.38 22.99 14.49
N TYR A 434 -25.98 22.22 15.51
CA TYR A 434 -26.87 21.67 16.54
C TYR A 434 -28.19 21.03 16.02
N GLY A 435 -28.15 20.40 14.84
CA GLY A 435 -29.28 19.70 14.23
C GLY A 435 -29.95 20.39 13.04
N ASP A 436 -29.56 21.62 12.68
CA ASP A 436 -29.89 22.28 11.41
C ASP A 436 -28.63 22.37 10.53
N SER A 437 -28.78 22.24 9.21
CA SER A 437 -27.66 22.36 8.27
C SER A 437 -27.75 23.66 7.45
N GLU A 438 -26.66 24.42 7.42
CA GLU A 438 -26.55 25.63 6.60
C GLU A 438 -25.62 25.35 5.40
N GLY A 439 -26.24 25.12 4.24
CA GLY A 439 -25.55 24.91 2.98
C GLY A 439 -25.35 26.20 2.19
N SER A 440 -24.15 26.42 1.66
CA SER A 440 -23.89 27.48 0.69
C SER A 440 -23.20 26.95 -0.58
N THR A 441 -23.39 27.63 -1.70
CA THR A 441 -22.72 27.30 -2.96
C THR A 441 -22.36 28.56 -3.72
N GLY A 442 -21.11 28.66 -4.16
CA GLY A 442 -20.57 29.81 -4.87
C GLY A 442 -19.73 29.40 -6.08
N GLU A 443 -19.85 30.13 -7.18
CA GLU A 443 -19.07 29.90 -8.40
C GLU A 443 -17.96 30.95 -8.50
N LYS A 444 -16.72 30.52 -8.81
CA LYS A 444 -15.58 31.39 -9.09
C LYS A 444 -15.03 31.11 -10.49
N GLU A 445 -14.76 32.18 -11.24
CA GLU A 445 -14.27 32.11 -12.64
C GLU A 445 -12.72 32.17 -12.75
N ASN A 446 -11.99 32.47 -11.66
CA ASN A 446 -10.53 32.58 -11.69
C ASN A 446 -9.83 31.20 -11.53
N ILE A 447 -10.01 30.33 -12.53
CA ILE A 447 -9.55 28.93 -12.47
C ILE A 447 -8.04 28.80 -12.37
N VAL A 448 -7.29 29.65 -13.07
CA VAL A 448 -5.83 29.59 -13.08
C VAL A 448 -5.27 29.78 -11.67
N ALA A 449 -5.78 30.77 -10.93
CA ALA A 449 -5.34 31.01 -9.56
C ALA A 449 -5.77 29.88 -8.60
N ILE A 450 -6.96 29.31 -8.78
CA ILE A 450 -7.48 28.22 -7.94
C ILE A 450 -6.64 26.94 -8.16
N ARG A 451 -6.37 26.58 -9.42
CA ARG A 451 -5.52 25.43 -9.75
C ARG A 451 -4.12 25.60 -9.18
N HIS A 452 -3.52 26.77 -9.38
CA HIS A 452 -2.22 27.07 -8.81
C HIS A 452 -2.22 26.98 -7.28
N ALA A 453 -3.25 27.48 -6.59
CA ALA A 453 -3.32 27.39 -5.13
C ALA A 453 -3.37 25.94 -4.65
N LEU A 454 -4.13 25.07 -5.33
CA LEU A 454 -4.20 23.65 -5.00
C LEU A 454 -2.93 22.87 -5.36
N GLU A 455 -2.30 23.19 -6.50
CA GLU A 455 -1.01 22.62 -6.91
C GLU A 455 0.08 22.93 -5.88
N GLU A 456 0.09 24.15 -5.32
CA GLU A 456 1.04 24.55 -4.28
C GLU A 456 0.83 23.81 -2.95
N LEU A 457 -0.30 23.13 -2.71
CA LEU A 457 -0.50 22.34 -1.48
C LEU A 457 0.29 21.02 -1.48
N HIS A 458 0.61 20.48 -2.67
CA HIS A 458 1.34 19.24 -2.86
C HIS A 458 0.79 18.05 -2.03
N PHE A 459 -0.50 17.72 -2.21
CA PHE A 459 -1.15 16.62 -1.51
C PHE A 459 -0.44 15.27 -1.68
N GLU A 460 0.30 15.08 -2.78
CA GLU A 460 1.12 13.90 -3.06
C GLU A 460 2.28 13.68 -2.08
N TYR A 461 2.62 14.69 -1.27
CA TYR A 461 3.62 14.61 -0.20
C TYR A 461 3.02 14.24 1.16
N TRP A 462 1.69 14.28 1.29
CA TRP A 462 1.01 14.05 2.56
C TRP A 462 0.94 12.55 2.85
N LEU A 463 0.92 12.20 4.14
CA LEU A 463 0.63 10.83 4.58
C LEU A 463 -0.81 10.47 4.24
N SER A 464 -1.09 9.17 4.15
CA SER A 464 -2.46 8.66 4.00
C SER A 464 -3.29 8.81 5.26
N ASP A 465 -2.64 8.93 6.42
CA ASP A 465 -3.30 9.16 7.70
C ASP A 465 -2.35 9.91 8.65
N TYR A 466 -2.93 10.74 9.51
CA TYR A 466 -2.26 11.52 10.56
C TYR A 466 -2.85 11.14 11.92
N PRO A 467 -2.46 9.98 12.49
CA PRO A 467 -2.92 9.59 13.81
C PRO A 467 -2.29 10.49 14.88
N GLN A 468 -2.90 10.53 16.06
CA GLN A 468 -2.30 11.19 17.21
C GLN A 468 -0.92 10.61 17.53
N GLU A 469 0.08 11.48 17.53
CA GLU A 469 1.47 11.11 17.78
C GLU A 469 2.00 11.80 19.05
N GLY A 470 2.70 11.03 19.88
CA GLY A 470 3.36 11.51 21.10
C GLY A 470 2.74 11.02 22.40
N GLU A 471 3.11 11.65 23.51
CA GLU A 471 2.63 11.27 24.85
C GLU A 471 1.25 11.87 25.18
N MET A 472 0.80 12.85 24.39
CA MET A 472 -0.49 13.50 24.57
C MET A 472 -1.54 12.77 23.75
N LEU A 473 -2.58 12.29 24.43
CA LEU A 473 -3.78 11.75 23.80
C LEU A 473 -4.91 12.77 24.01
N VAL A 474 -5.38 13.33 22.91
CA VAL A 474 -6.54 14.20 22.82
C VAL A 474 -7.77 13.30 22.62
N CYS A 475 -8.85 13.53 23.36
CA CYS A 475 -10.03 12.67 23.32
C CYS A 475 -11.32 13.52 23.22
N ASP A 476 -11.27 14.58 22.42
CA ASP A 476 -12.42 15.40 22.03
C ASP A 476 -13.26 14.73 20.93
N GLY A 477 -12.66 13.82 20.18
CA GLY A 477 -13.26 13.18 19.02
C GLY A 477 -13.18 14.02 17.75
N GLU A 478 -12.34 15.08 17.72
CA GLU A 478 -12.05 15.84 16.51
C GLU A 478 -11.27 14.98 15.51
N GLN A 479 -11.81 14.91 14.29
CA GLN A 479 -11.32 14.12 13.18
C GLN A 479 -11.52 14.90 11.90
N TRP A 480 -10.63 14.66 10.94
CA TRP A 480 -10.78 15.21 9.61
C TRP A 480 -10.53 14.16 8.55
N SER A 481 -11.17 14.34 7.40
CA SER A 481 -10.88 13.58 6.20
C SER A 481 -10.82 14.49 4.99
N LEU A 482 -9.93 14.15 4.07
CA LEU A 482 -9.69 14.90 2.85
C LEU A 482 -9.67 13.93 1.67
N THR A 483 -10.51 14.19 0.69
CA THR A 483 -10.56 13.48 -0.58
C THR A 483 -10.12 14.40 -1.71
N VAL A 484 -9.10 14.01 -2.47
CA VAL A 484 -8.62 14.72 -3.66
C VAL A 484 -8.79 13.82 -4.87
N LYS A 485 -9.58 14.24 -5.85
CA LYS A 485 -9.79 13.50 -7.11
C LYS A 485 -9.08 14.17 -8.27
N TYR A 486 -8.60 13.33 -9.17
CA TYR A 486 -7.88 13.73 -10.37
C TYR A 486 -8.67 13.37 -11.65
N ASP A 487 -8.26 13.94 -12.78
CA ASP A 487 -8.87 13.73 -14.10
C ASP A 487 -8.65 12.33 -14.68
N ASP A 488 -7.62 11.62 -14.23
CA ASP A 488 -7.36 10.22 -14.56
C ASP A 488 -8.19 9.22 -13.73
N GLY A 489 -9.02 9.70 -12.81
CA GLY A 489 -9.82 8.90 -11.89
C GLY A 489 -9.08 8.48 -10.62
N THR A 490 -7.81 8.88 -10.44
CA THR A 490 -7.09 8.65 -9.18
C THR A 490 -7.71 9.46 -8.06
N GLU A 491 -7.71 8.87 -6.86
CA GLU A 491 -8.19 9.49 -5.63
C GLU A 491 -7.14 9.35 -4.51
N LEU A 492 -6.88 10.45 -3.81
CA LEU A 492 -6.14 10.46 -2.54
C LEU A 492 -7.15 10.66 -1.42
N ASN A 493 -7.15 9.74 -0.46
CA ASN A 493 -7.92 9.83 0.77
C ASN A 493 -6.93 9.95 1.93
N ILE A 494 -7.06 11.02 2.67
CA ILE A 494 -6.17 11.40 3.77
C ILE A 494 -7.02 11.61 5.00
N GLY A 495 -6.72 10.90 6.08
CA GLY A 495 -7.36 11.08 7.38
C GLY A 495 -6.44 11.78 8.37
N GLY A 496 -7.03 12.28 9.45
CA GLY A 496 -6.26 12.61 10.63
C GLY A 496 -7.11 12.73 11.89
N ASP A 497 -6.43 12.56 13.02
CA ASP A 497 -6.99 12.67 14.36
C ASP A 497 -6.10 13.64 15.14
N ASN A 498 -6.59 14.86 15.34
CA ASN A 498 -5.91 15.92 16.09
C ASN A 498 -4.47 16.23 15.67
N THR A 499 -4.07 15.81 14.48
CA THR A 499 -2.71 15.92 13.93
C THR A 499 -2.82 16.43 12.50
N TYR A 500 -2.03 17.44 12.16
CA TYR A 500 -2.16 18.19 10.92
C TYR A 500 -0.83 18.31 10.14
N PRO A 501 -0.88 18.32 8.80
CA PRO A 501 0.29 18.43 7.93
C PRO A 501 0.90 19.85 7.84
N GLU A 502 2.12 19.97 7.29
CA GLU A 502 2.89 21.23 7.13
C GLU A 502 2.11 22.36 6.41
N LYS A 503 1.14 22.03 5.56
CA LYS A 503 0.32 22.97 4.78
C LYS A 503 -1.18 22.95 5.13
N TRP A 504 -1.49 22.54 6.35
CA TRP A 504 -2.87 22.52 6.84
C TRP A 504 -3.53 23.90 6.79
N ASN A 505 -2.85 24.92 7.32
CA ASN A 505 -3.40 26.29 7.34
C ASN A 505 -3.60 26.86 5.93
N ASP A 506 -2.72 26.54 4.98
CA ASP A 506 -2.89 26.95 3.57
C ASP A 506 -4.17 26.32 2.95
N LEU A 507 -4.51 25.08 3.34
CA LEU A 507 -5.74 24.41 2.91
C LEU A 507 -6.98 25.05 3.54
N LEU A 508 -6.91 25.41 4.83
CA LEU A 508 -7.99 26.11 5.52
C LEU A 508 -8.23 27.50 4.90
N ASP A 509 -7.15 28.25 4.66
CA ASP A 509 -7.17 29.56 3.97
C ASP A 509 -7.77 29.44 2.56
N PHE A 510 -7.46 28.36 1.84
CA PHE A 510 -8.03 28.09 0.52
C PHE A 510 -9.57 27.98 0.56
N PHE A 511 -10.11 27.33 1.59
CA PHE A 511 -11.55 27.24 1.81
C PHE A 511 -12.15 28.46 2.54
N GLY A 512 -11.31 29.32 3.11
CA GLY A 512 -11.73 30.48 3.91
C GLY A 512 -12.27 30.08 5.28
N ILE A 513 -11.68 29.06 5.89
CA ILE A 513 -12.01 28.57 7.23
C ILE A 513 -11.12 29.31 8.24
N ASP A 514 -11.73 29.97 9.23
CA ASP A 514 -11.01 30.65 10.31
C ASP A 514 -11.10 29.79 11.58
N TYR A 515 -9.98 29.30 12.09
CA TYR A 515 -9.94 28.38 13.24
C TYR A 515 -10.28 29.10 14.56
N GLU A 516 -10.14 30.45 14.63
CA GLU A 516 -10.45 31.23 15.83
C GLU A 516 -11.95 31.19 16.22
N ASP A 517 -12.84 30.85 15.28
CA ASP A 517 -14.29 30.77 15.52
C ASP A 517 -14.76 29.37 16.01
N LEU A 518 -13.91 28.34 16.00
CA LEU A 518 -14.26 26.97 16.44
C LEU A 518 -13.95 26.69 17.92
N GLU A 519 -13.08 27.48 18.56
CA GLU A 519 -12.74 27.33 19.99
C GLU A 519 -13.77 27.99 20.93
N ASP A 520 -14.67 28.82 20.40
CA ASP A 520 -15.61 29.64 21.17
C ASP A 520 -17.04 29.06 21.28
N GLU A 521 -17.32 27.84 20.78
CA GLU A 521 -18.65 27.17 20.85
C GLU A 521 -18.80 26.04 21.87
#